data_AF-A0A8J6REM6-F1
#
_entry.id   AF-A0A8J6REM6-F1
#
_cell.length_a   1.000
_cell.length_b   1.000
_cell.length_c   1.000
_cell.angle_alpha   90.00
_cell.angle_beta   90.00
_cell.angle_gamma   90.00
#
_symmetry.space_group_name_H-M   'P 1'
#
loop_
_entity.id
_entity.type
_entity.pdbx_description
1 polymer ?
#
loop_
_entity_poly.entity_id
_entity_poly.type
_entity_poly.pdbx_seq_one_letter_code
_entity_poly.pdbx_strand_id
1 'polypeptide(L)'
;MTVQEIYEKIIELDLFIFDTPNPLQIVRKAIRRHCEGIEFNDAAKDKYFVYLENGRYWLRNEGVKGAAGEKKLHPKAHESKELDEVAIELNNLHARYISILRYSLLEKIRALDFREFEIFSKKLLEAYGFIDMKVTSTGKDGGIDGHGRIKVGMTYLRVAFQSKRWRKTSVGRKEISQFRGDIQGKFEQGYFFTTSTFTRGGEDVSFQPGAVPIIMFDGNAIVDIMINKEIGIEAKSKNLLVYEDAFDLLISGDSQIDLFEA
;
A
#
# COMPACT_ATOMS: atom_id res chain seq x y z
N MET A 1 -22.41 -25.41 29.72
CA MET A 1 -22.31 -24.93 28.34
C MET A 1 -23.26 -25.70 27.44
N THR A 2 -23.84 -25.06 26.43
CA THR A 2 -24.60 -25.73 25.37
C THR A 2 -23.65 -26.32 24.32
N VAL A 3 -24.16 -27.21 23.44
CA VAL A 3 -23.35 -27.77 22.33
C VAL A 3 -22.89 -26.65 21.38
N GLN A 4 -23.74 -25.63 21.18
CA GLN A 4 -23.44 -24.46 20.36
C GLN A 4 -22.27 -23.66 20.96
N GLU A 5 -22.33 -23.35 22.25
CA GLU A 5 -21.25 -22.63 22.94
C GLU A 5 -19.93 -23.43 22.93
N ILE A 6 -19.99 -24.76 23.01
CA ILE A 6 -18.80 -25.60 22.93
C ILE A 6 -18.24 -25.60 21.49
N TYR A 7 -19.10 -25.70 20.49
CA TYR A 7 -18.70 -25.58 19.09
C TYR A 7 -18.06 -24.21 18.80
N GLU A 8 -18.69 -23.13 19.26
CA GLU A 8 -18.17 -21.76 19.12
C GLU A 8 -16.81 -21.64 19.80
N LYS A 9 -16.62 -22.19 21.01
CA LYS A 9 -15.30 -22.21 21.65
C LYS A 9 -14.27 -23.08 20.92
N ILE A 10 -14.69 -24.17 20.27
CA ILE A 10 -13.77 -24.99 19.46
C ILE A 10 -13.29 -24.21 18.25
N ILE A 11 -14.15 -23.39 17.64
CA ILE A 11 -13.78 -22.52 16.52
C ILE A 11 -12.98 -21.30 17.00
N GLU A 12 -13.41 -20.64 18.08
CA GLU A 12 -12.76 -19.47 18.68
C GLU A 12 -11.33 -19.77 19.16
N LEU A 13 -11.12 -20.95 19.74
CA LEU A 13 -9.81 -21.40 20.22
C LEU A 13 -9.05 -22.23 19.18
N ASP A 14 -9.54 -22.29 17.95
CA ASP A 14 -9.03 -23.05 16.80
C ASP A 14 -8.60 -24.50 17.13
N LEU A 15 -9.39 -25.19 17.94
CA LEU A 15 -9.06 -26.53 18.45
C LEU A 15 -9.33 -27.63 17.41
N PHE A 16 -10.24 -27.40 16.45
CA PHE A 16 -10.62 -28.38 15.43
C PHE A 16 -11.41 -27.75 14.26
N ILE A 17 -11.02 -28.05 13.02
CA ILE A 17 -11.73 -27.63 11.79
C ILE A 17 -12.67 -28.75 11.32
N PHE A 18 -13.94 -28.41 11.09
CA PHE A 18 -14.98 -29.37 10.70
C PHE A 18 -15.21 -29.35 9.18
N ASP A 19 -14.77 -30.40 8.48
CA ASP A 19 -15.04 -30.58 7.04
C ASP A 19 -16.40 -31.28 6.81
N THR A 20 -17.47 -30.61 7.21
CA THR A 20 -18.83 -31.14 7.06
C THR A 20 -19.87 -30.03 6.94
N PRO A 21 -20.98 -30.24 6.20
CA PRO A 21 -22.07 -29.27 6.15
C PRO A 21 -22.87 -29.16 7.46
N ASN A 22 -22.68 -30.07 8.44
CA ASN A 22 -23.39 -29.98 9.74
C ASN A 22 -22.46 -30.26 10.94
N PRO A 23 -21.55 -29.32 11.27
CA PRO A 23 -20.51 -29.49 12.28
C PRO A 23 -21.08 -29.64 13.69
N LEU A 24 -22.20 -28.95 13.99
CA LEU A 24 -22.88 -29.03 15.28
C LEU A 24 -23.37 -30.43 15.63
N GLN A 25 -23.84 -31.22 14.64
CA GLN A 25 -24.23 -32.61 14.88
C GLN A 25 -23.02 -33.49 15.21
N ILE A 26 -21.86 -33.21 14.60
CA ILE A 26 -20.61 -33.91 14.91
C ILE A 26 -20.17 -33.59 16.33
N VAL A 27 -20.14 -32.31 16.71
CA VAL A 27 -19.81 -31.87 18.08
C VAL A 27 -20.77 -32.50 19.10
N ARG A 28 -22.07 -32.50 18.81
CA ARG A 28 -23.07 -33.15 19.66
C ARG A 28 -22.79 -34.64 19.84
N LYS A 29 -22.51 -35.36 18.75
CA LYS A 29 -22.21 -36.80 18.79
C LYS A 29 -20.92 -37.08 19.56
N ALA A 30 -19.88 -36.27 19.35
CA ALA A 30 -18.60 -36.37 20.03
C ALA A 30 -18.75 -36.14 21.54
N ILE A 31 -19.38 -35.04 21.95
CA ILE A 31 -19.62 -34.73 23.37
C ILE A 31 -20.39 -35.86 24.04
N ARG A 32 -21.46 -36.39 23.41
CA ARG A 32 -22.26 -37.49 23.98
C ARG A 32 -21.46 -38.78 24.18
N ARG A 33 -20.53 -39.11 23.28
CA ARG A 33 -19.67 -40.32 23.45
C ARG A 33 -18.73 -40.19 24.65
N HIS A 34 -18.29 -38.98 24.96
CA HIS A 34 -17.40 -38.65 26.09
C HIS A 34 -18.17 -38.13 27.31
N CYS A 35 -19.48 -38.35 27.37
CA CYS A 35 -20.33 -37.90 28.47
C CYS A 35 -20.62 -39.04 29.46
N GLU A 36 -20.58 -38.72 30.75
CA GLU A 36 -20.90 -39.64 31.86
C GLU A 36 -22.43 -39.75 32.05
N GLY A 37 -22.93 -40.95 32.34
CA GLY A 37 -24.37 -41.21 32.53
C GLY A 37 -25.18 -41.52 31.27
N ILE A 38 -24.54 -41.58 30.09
CA ILE A 38 -25.18 -41.99 28.82
C ILE A 38 -24.36 -43.13 28.21
N GLU A 39 -24.89 -44.35 28.25
CA GLU A 39 -24.21 -45.55 27.74
C GLU A 39 -24.72 -45.97 26.35
N PHE A 40 -23.77 -46.21 25.44
CA PHE A 40 -23.99 -46.77 24.10
C PHE A 40 -22.84 -47.73 23.78
N ASN A 41 -23.01 -48.61 22.79
CA ASN A 41 -21.96 -49.53 22.34
C ASN A 41 -20.66 -48.82 21.89
N ASP A 42 -20.75 -47.57 21.40
CA ASP A 42 -19.59 -46.78 20.94
C ASP A 42 -19.11 -45.73 21.96
N ALA A 43 -19.50 -45.86 23.23
CA ALA A 43 -19.11 -44.93 24.28
C ALA A 43 -17.58 -44.98 24.52
N ALA A 44 -16.97 -43.80 24.63
CA ALA A 44 -15.54 -43.70 24.91
C ALA A 44 -15.26 -44.00 26.39
N LYS A 45 -14.12 -44.66 26.66
CA LYS A 45 -13.69 -44.97 28.04
C LYS A 45 -13.37 -43.72 28.84
N ASP A 46 -12.76 -42.73 28.19
CA ASP A 46 -12.42 -41.46 28.82
C ASP A 46 -13.60 -40.48 28.76
N LYS A 47 -14.04 -40.02 29.93
CA LYS A 47 -15.20 -39.14 30.10
C LYS A 47 -14.75 -37.76 30.56
N TYR A 48 -15.10 -36.75 29.77
CA TYR A 48 -14.67 -35.38 29.98
C TYR A 48 -15.84 -34.44 30.31
N PHE A 49 -17.06 -34.86 29.99
CA PHE A 49 -18.26 -34.03 30.12
C PHE A 49 -19.32 -34.70 31.00
N VAL A 50 -20.05 -33.91 31.78
CA VAL A 50 -21.24 -34.34 32.52
C VAL A 50 -22.46 -33.69 31.91
N TYR A 51 -23.50 -34.47 31.61
CA TYR A 51 -24.77 -33.97 31.11
C TYR A 51 -25.66 -33.54 32.28
N LEU A 52 -26.21 -32.34 32.18
CA LEU A 52 -27.13 -31.78 33.16
C LEU A 52 -28.55 -31.88 32.60
N GLU A 53 -29.52 -32.21 33.46
CA GLU A 53 -30.93 -32.44 33.08
C GLU A 53 -31.59 -31.25 32.36
N ASN A 54 -31.01 -30.05 32.47
CA ASN A 54 -31.43 -28.84 31.76
C ASN A 54 -30.86 -28.69 30.33
N GLY A 55 -30.28 -29.75 29.77
CA GLY A 55 -29.77 -29.76 28.39
C GLY A 55 -28.38 -29.17 28.20
N ARG A 56 -27.66 -28.87 29.28
CA ARG A 56 -26.30 -28.30 29.26
C ARG A 56 -25.26 -29.34 29.67
N TYR A 57 -24.01 -29.07 29.31
CA TYR A 57 -22.85 -29.92 29.62
C TYR A 57 -21.86 -29.16 30.50
N TRP A 58 -21.23 -29.86 31.44
CA TRP A 58 -20.17 -29.32 32.29
C TRP A 58 -18.85 -30.04 32.01
N LEU A 59 -17.74 -29.28 31.91
CA LEU A 59 -16.40 -29.82 31.69
C LEU A 59 -15.78 -30.21 33.04
N ARG A 60 -15.26 -31.43 33.16
CA ARG A 60 -14.66 -31.93 34.40
C ARG A 60 -13.21 -31.44 34.52
N ASN A 61 -12.97 -30.46 35.38
CA ASN A 61 -11.64 -29.89 35.64
C ASN A 61 -10.86 -30.69 36.69
N GLU A 62 -10.35 -31.88 36.38
CA GLU A 62 -9.25 -32.48 37.17
C GLU A 62 -8.35 -33.39 36.30
N GLY A 63 -7.07 -33.00 36.20
CA GLY A 63 -5.93 -33.92 36.12
C GLY A 63 -5.58 -34.56 34.78
N VAL A 64 -5.01 -33.81 33.83
CA VAL A 64 -4.13 -34.42 32.80
C VAL A 64 -2.78 -34.72 33.46
N LYS A 65 -2.66 -35.88 34.12
CA LYS A 65 -1.35 -36.45 34.51
C LYS A 65 -0.69 -37.03 33.26
N GLY A 66 0.57 -36.63 33.03
CA GLY A 66 1.34 -36.96 31.85
C GLY A 66 1.54 -38.45 31.62
N ALA A 67 1.36 -38.86 30.37
CA ALA A 67 2.09 -39.97 29.77
C ALA A 67 3.14 -39.35 28.83
N ALA A 68 4.40 -39.45 29.22
CA ALA A 68 5.53 -39.20 28.34
C ALA A 68 5.57 -40.32 27.29
N GLY A 69 5.57 -39.94 26.01
CA GLY A 69 5.59 -40.86 24.89
C GLY A 69 5.10 -40.20 23.60
N GLU A 70 6.02 -39.50 22.94
CA GLU A 70 6.02 -39.15 21.51
C GLU A 70 5.12 -38.02 21.00
N LYS A 71 5.80 -36.90 20.71
CA LYS A 71 5.52 -35.81 19.75
C LYS A 71 4.07 -35.29 19.68
N LYS A 72 3.74 -34.32 20.53
CA LYS A 72 2.71 -33.32 20.20
C LYS A 72 3.38 -32.04 19.73
N LEU A 73 3.53 -31.93 18.40
CA LEU A 73 3.73 -30.64 17.73
C LEU A 73 2.56 -29.75 18.16
N HIS A 74 2.85 -28.70 18.90
CA HIS A 74 2.05 -27.50 18.76
C HIS A 74 2.47 -26.83 17.45
N PRO A 75 1.55 -26.26 16.63
CA PRO A 75 1.93 -25.18 15.75
C PRO A 75 2.21 -23.97 16.66
N LYS A 76 3.47 -23.85 17.13
CA LYS A 76 3.92 -22.84 18.10
C LYS A 76 5.07 -22.07 17.45
N ALA A 77 4.90 -20.76 17.25
CA ALA A 77 5.90 -19.81 16.76
C ALA A 77 6.42 -19.98 15.30
N HIS A 78 6.11 -21.09 14.61
CA HIS A 78 6.53 -21.28 13.21
C HIS A 78 5.56 -20.63 12.21
N GLU A 79 4.25 -20.65 12.47
CA GLU A 79 3.22 -20.09 11.56
C GLU A 79 3.17 -18.56 11.59
N SER A 80 3.32 -17.90 12.75
CA SER A 80 3.44 -16.44 12.81
C SER A 80 4.72 -15.96 12.12
N LYS A 81 5.82 -16.69 12.30
CA LYS A 81 7.10 -16.40 11.66
C LYS A 81 7.07 -16.68 10.16
N GLU A 82 6.38 -17.73 9.71
CA GLU A 82 6.17 -18.05 8.30
C GLU A 82 5.29 -17.00 7.63
N LEU A 83 4.24 -16.51 8.30
CA LEU A 83 3.41 -15.41 7.83
C LEU A 83 4.22 -14.10 7.71
N ASP A 84 5.06 -13.79 8.70
CA ASP A 84 5.99 -12.65 8.67
C ASP A 84 7.01 -12.79 7.51
N GLU A 85 7.58 -13.97 7.33
CA GLU A 85 8.53 -14.27 6.24
C GLU A 85 7.87 -14.11 4.86
N VAL A 86 6.63 -14.58 4.70
CA VAL A 86 5.83 -14.41 3.47
C VAL A 86 5.46 -12.95 3.25
N ALA A 87 5.08 -12.20 4.28
CA ALA A 87 4.79 -10.78 4.18
C ALA A 87 6.04 -9.97 3.78
N ILE A 88 7.20 -10.31 4.32
CA ILE A 88 8.49 -9.73 3.93
C ILE A 88 8.81 -10.07 2.46
N GLU A 89 8.62 -11.31 2.03
CA GLU A 89 8.83 -11.72 0.64
C GLU A 89 7.90 -10.95 -0.31
N LEU A 90 6.63 -10.83 0.04
CA LEU A 90 5.63 -10.09 -0.73
C LEU A 90 6.00 -8.61 -0.87
N ASN A 91 6.42 -7.97 0.22
CA ASN A 91 6.90 -6.59 0.21
C ASN A 91 8.14 -6.42 -0.66
N ASN A 92 9.10 -7.34 -0.59
CA ASN A 92 10.30 -7.33 -1.41
C ASN A 92 9.97 -7.52 -2.90
N LEU A 93 9.06 -8.44 -3.21
CA LEU A 93 8.59 -8.68 -4.57
C LEU A 93 7.87 -7.44 -5.12
N HIS A 94 7.03 -6.80 -4.30
CA HIS A 94 6.35 -5.57 -4.66
C HIS A 94 7.35 -4.42 -4.90
N ALA A 95 8.31 -4.22 -4.00
CA ALA A 95 9.37 -3.21 -4.16
C ALA A 95 10.18 -3.45 -5.44
N ARG A 96 10.51 -4.71 -5.76
CA ARG A 96 11.16 -5.09 -7.01
C ARG A 96 10.29 -4.80 -8.23
N TYR A 97 9.01 -5.13 -8.18
CA TYR A 97 8.06 -4.81 -9.24
C TYR A 97 8.00 -3.31 -9.49
N ILE A 98 7.86 -2.49 -8.44
CA ILE A 98 7.86 -1.03 -8.55
C ILE A 98 9.17 -0.54 -9.15
N SER A 99 10.32 -1.06 -8.73
CA SER A 99 11.62 -0.70 -9.31
C SER A 99 11.70 -0.98 -10.82
N ILE A 100 11.24 -2.16 -11.26
CA ILE A 100 11.20 -2.53 -12.69
C ILE A 100 10.23 -1.62 -13.46
N LEU A 101 9.05 -1.35 -12.89
CA LEU A 101 8.06 -0.44 -13.48
C LEU A 101 8.64 0.97 -13.64
N ARG A 102 9.28 1.50 -12.59
CA ARG A 102 9.91 2.82 -12.61
C ARG A 102 10.95 2.94 -13.72
N TYR A 103 11.82 1.94 -13.83
CA TYR A 103 12.81 1.87 -14.91
C TYR A 103 12.15 1.85 -16.29
N SER A 104 11.12 1.02 -16.49
CA SER A 104 10.40 0.94 -17.76
C SER A 104 9.72 2.26 -18.14
N LEU A 105 9.08 2.94 -17.18
CA LEU A 105 8.44 4.24 -17.40
C LEU A 105 9.46 5.32 -17.77
N LEU A 106 10.59 5.37 -17.05
CA LEU A 106 11.65 6.34 -17.35
C LEU A 106 12.22 6.15 -18.76
N GLU A 107 12.42 4.90 -19.19
CA GLU A 107 12.89 4.63 -20.56
C GLU A 107 11.87 5.02 -21.63
N LYS A 108 10.56 4.84 -21.37
CA LYS A 108 9.50 5.34 -22.26
C LYS A 108 9.53 6.87 -22.37
N ILE A 109 9.67 7.59 -21.25
CA ILE A 109 9.76 9.06 -21.25
C ILE A 109 11.02 9.50 -22.01
N ARG A 110 12.16 8.82 -21.81
CA ARG A 110 13.42 9.09 -22.52
C ARG A 110 13.36 8.79 -24.02
N ALA A 111 12.40 7.97 -24.46
CA ALA A 111 12.18 7.65 -25.87
C ALA A 111 11.43 8.78 -26.61
N LEU A 112 10.54 9.50 -25.93
CA LEU A 112 9.79 10.64 -26.47
C LEU A 112 10.73 11.67 -27.10
N ASP A 113 10.39 12.19 -28.29
CA ASP A 113 11.09 13.32 -28.87
C ASP A 113 10.90 14.61 -28.06
N PHE A 114 11.56 15.70 -28.47
CA PHE A 114 11.50 16.95 -27.71
C PHE A 114 10.08 17.54 -27.64
N ARG A 115 9.30 17.47 -28.72
CA ARG A 115 7.92 17.98 -28.76
C ARG A 115 6.97 17.09 -27.98
N GLU A 116 7.14 15.78 -28.11
CA GLU A 116 6.38 14.81 -27.35
C GLU A 116 6.60 15.00 -25.84
N PHE A 117 7.83 15.32 -25.42
CA PHE A 117 8.13 15.62 -24.02
C PHE A 117 7.51 16.94 -23.55
N GLU A 118 7.48 18.00 -24.37
CA GLU A 118 6.76 19.24 -24.05
C GLU A 118 5.25 19.00 -23.86
N ILE A 119 4.65 18.22 -24.76
CA ILE A 119 3.22 17.84 -24.68
C ILE A 119 2.98 16.97 -23.44
N PHE A 120 3.89 16.05 -23.13
CA PHE A 120 3.83 15.23 -21.92
C PHE A 120 3.87 16.09 -20.66
N SER A 121 4.84 17.00 -20.53
CA SER A 121 4.95 17.93 -19.40
C SER A 121 3.70 18.79 -19.23
N LYS A 122 3.13 19.26 -20.35
CA LYS A 122 1.86 19.97 -20.36
C LYS A 122 0.72 19.13 -19.75
N LYS A 123 0.55 17.88 -20.22
CA LYS A 123 -0.48 16.96 -19.71
C LYS A 123 -0.27 16.61 -18.24
N LEU A 124 0.98 16.46 -17.81
CA LEU A 124 1.35 16.22 -16.42
C LEU A 124 0.87 17.37 -15.51
N LEU A 125 1.09 18.61 -15.93
CA LEU A 125 0.57 19.79 -15.23
C LEU A 125 -0.96 19.83 -15.24
N GLU A 126 -1.61 19.57 -16.37
CA GLU A 126 -3.09 19.53 -16.44
C GLU A 126 -3.68 18.50 -15.47
N ALA A 127 -3.08 17.31 -15.36
CA ALA A 127 -3.49 16.29 -14.40
C ALA A 127 -3.34 16.72 -12.94
N TYR A 128 -2.50 17.72 -12.66
CA TYR A 128 -2.32 18.34 -11.33
C TYR A 128 -3.24 19.55 -11.08
N GLY A 129 -4.19 19.81 -11.98
CA GLY A 129 -5.18 20.89 -11.82
C GLY A 129 -4.71 22.24 -12.34
N PHE A 130 -3.65 22.26 -13.17
CA PHE A 130 -3.30 23.44 -13.94
C PHE A 130 -4.28 23.60 -15.09
N ILE A 131 -4.65 24.84 -15.38
CA ILE A 131 -5.63 25.21 -16.39
C ILE A 131 -5.03 26.13 -17.44
N ASP A 132 -5.70 26.22 -18.59
CA ASP A 132 -5.29 27.04 -19.73
C ASP A 132 -3.85 26.81 -20.21
N MET A 133 -3.38 25.58 -20.05
CA MET A 133 -2.03 25.19 -20.44
C MET A 133 -1.87 25.21 -21.97
N LYS A 134 -0.83 25.89 -22.45
CA LYS A 134 -0.48 25.99 -23.87
C LYS A 134 1.00 25.69 -24.06
N VAL A 135 1.33 24.97 -25.13
CA VAL A 135 2.71 24.79 -25.61
C VAL A 135 3.04 25.96 -26.54
N THR A 136 4.23 26.53 -26.40
CA THR A 136 4.68 27.64 -27.24
C THR A 136 5.10 27.14 -28.63
N SER A 137 4.98 28.01 -29.65
CA SER A 137 5.51 27.69 -30.97
C SER A 137 7.03 27.82 -30.98
N THR A 138 7.73 26.87 -31.59
CA THR A 138 9.20 26.80 -31.66
C THR A 138 9.87 28.12 -32.05
N GLY A 139 10.86 28.54 -31.26
CA GLY A 139 11.94 29.44 -31.70
C GLY A 139 11.92 30.90 -31.23
N LYS A 140 10.92 31.36 -30.46
CA LYS A 140 10.81 32.80 -30.11
C LYS A 140 10.77 33.16 -28.62
N ASP A 141 10.52 32.22 -27.72
CA ASP A 141 10.16 32.56 -26.33
C ASP A 141 11.30 32.34 -25.30
N GLY A 142 12.55 32.49 -25.72
CA GLY A 142 13.74 32.53 -24.84
C GLY A 142 14.13 31.20 -24.15
N GLY A 143 13.21 30.23 -24.09
CA GLY A 143 13.36 29.00 -23.33
C GLY A 143 12.06 28.51 -22.70
N ILE A 144 10.95 29.23 -22.85
CA ILE A 144 9.64 28.81 -22.37
C ILE A 144 9.01 27.86 -23.39
N ASP A 145 8.75 26.63 -22.97
CA ASP A 145 8.11 25.60 -23.82
C ASP A 145 6.58 25.58 -23.64
N GLY A 146 6.08 26.18 -22.56
CA GLY A 146 4.65 26.39 -22.39
C GLY A 146 4.30 27.18 -21.15
N HIS A 147 3.03 27.54 -21.03
CA HIS A 147 2.52 28.34 -19.92
C HIS A 147 1.04 28.10 -19.66
N GLY A 148 0.56 28.50 -18.49
CA GLY A 148 -0.84 28.41 -18.11
C GLY A 148 -1.08 29.02 -16.74
N ARG A 149 -2.05 28.49 -15.99
CA ARG A 149 -2.42 29.02 -14.66
C ARG A 149 -2.72 27.92 -13.66
N ILE A 150 -2.47 28.18 -12.38
CA ILE A 150 -2.91 27.33 -11.27
C ILE A 150 -3.72 28.15 -10.28
N LYS A 151 -4.80 27.57 -9.77
CA LYS A 151 -5.62 28.21 -8.74
C LYS A 151 -4.94 28.05 -7.38
N VAL A 152 -4.72 29.16 -6.69
CA VAL A 152 -4.18 29.20 -5.33
C VAL A 152 -5.12 30.03 -4.47
N GLY A 153 -5.82 29.38 -3.54
CA GLY A 153 -6.88 30.01 -2.76
C GLY A 153 -7.98 30.57 -3.67
N MET A 154 -8.16 31.90 -3.61
CA MET A 154 -9.18 32.63 -4.40
C MET A 154 -8.61 33.28 -5.69
N THR A 155 -7.33 33.10 -5.99
CA THR A 155 -6.67 33.71 -7.16
C THR A 155 -6.02 32.67 -8.08
N TYR A 156 -5.52 33.14 -9.23
CA TYR A 156 -4.74 32.34 -10.16
C TYR A 156 -3.33 32.89 -10.28
N LEU A 157 -2.34 32.01 -10.21
CA LEU A 157 -0.95 32.33 -10.54
C LEU A 157 -0.70 31.95 -12.00
N ARG A 158 -0.02 32.82 -12.76
CA ARG A 158 0.49 32.47 -14.08
C ARG A 158 1.77 31.66 -13.90
N VAL A 159 1.84 30.56 -14.63
CA VAL A 159 2.98 29.66 -14.58
C VAL A 159 3.56 29.46 -15.96
N ALA A 160 4.86 29.21 -16.01
CA ALA A 160 5.57 28.81 -17.22
C ALA A 160 6.33 27.52 -16.96
N PHE A 161 6.58 26.75 -18.01
CA PHE A 161 7.42 25.56 -17.92
C PHE A 161 8.43 25.45 -19.05
N GLN A 162 9.52 24.74 -18.76
CA GLN A 162 10.52 24.31 -19.73
C GLN A 162 10.78 22.81 -19.55
N SER A 163 11.05 22.11 -20.66
CA SER A 163 11.27 20.68 -20.76
C SER A 163 12.60 20.39 -21.48
N LYS A 164 13.56 19.77 -20.78
CA LYS A 164 14.85 19.34 -21.36
C LYS A 164 14.95 17.82 -21.42
N ARG A 165 14.82 17.26 -22.62
CA ARG A 165 15.03 15.84 -22.90
C ARG A 165 16.53 15.50 -22.96
N TRP A 166 17.18 15.38 -21.80
CA TRP A 166 18.60 15.02 -21.67
C TRP A 166 18.76 13.58 -21.14
N ARG A 167 19.84 12.90 -21.55
CA ARG A 167 20.13 11.52 -21.12
C ARG A 167 21.38 11.37 -20.27
N LYS A 168 22.50 11.97 -20.69
CA LYS A 168 23.82 11.79 -20.04
C LYS A 168 24.28 13.00 -19.24
N THR A 169 23.70 14.16 -19.51
CA THR A 169 24.11 15.43 -18.92
C THR A 169 23.06 15.86 -17.91
N SER A 170 23.50 16.31 -16.74
CA SER A 170 22.63 16.91 -15.74
C SER A 170 22.36 18.38 -16.08
N VAL A 171 21.15 18.84 -15.80
CA VAL A 171 20.75 20.25 -15.93
C VAL A 171 21.41 21.06 -14.82
N GLY A 172 22.08 22.15 -15.20
CA GLY A 172 22.87 22.95 -14.27
C GLY A 172 22.35 24.35 -14.05
N ARG A 173 23.13 25.12 -13.27
CA ARG A 173 22.84 26.51 -12.94
C ARG A 173 22.50 27.34 -14.18
N LYS A 174 23.27 27.16 -15.26
CA LYS A 174 23.12 27.94 -16.50
C LYS A 174 21.70 27.83 -17.05
N GLU A 175 21.19 26.61 -17.17
CA GLU A 175 19.86 26.35 -17.73
C GLU A 175 18.76 26.90 -16.83
N ILE A 176 18.86 26.69 -15.51
CA ILE A 176 17.87 27.18 -14.55
C ILE A 176 17.87 28.72 -14.49
N SER A 177 19.04 29.35 -14.49
CA SER A 177 19.18 30.80 -14.50
C SER A 177 18.69 31.43 -15.82
N GLN A 178 18.91 30.78 -16.96
CA GLN A 178 18.37 31.23 -18.24
C GLN A 178 16.84 31.21 -18.22
N PHE A 179 16.25 30.07 -17.86
CA PHE A 179 14.79 29.94 -17.76
C PHE A 179 14.18 30.96 -16.80
N ARG A 180 14.82 31.18 -15.65
CA ARG A 180 14.43 32.23 -14.69
C ARG A 180 14.38 33.60 -15.35
N GLY A 181 15.42 33.96 -16.11
CA GLY A 181 15.48 35.23 -16.85
C GLY A 181 14.33 35.38 -17.84
N ASP A 182 13.95 34.29 -18.52
CA ASP A 182 12.87 34.31 -19.52
C ASP A 182 11.49 34.57 -18.90
N ILE A 183 11.26 34.05 -17.68
CA ILE A 183 9.97 34.10 -16.97
C ILE A 183 9.84 35.25 -15.96
N GLN A 184 10.96 35.83 -15.51
CA GLN A 184 10.97 36.88 -14.49
C GLN A 184 10.10 38.07 -14.92
N GLY A 185 9.20 38.50 -14.02
CA GLY A 185 8.30 39.63 -14.26
C GLY A 185 7.10 39.32 -15.18
N LYS A 186 7.01 38.11 -15.75
CA LYS A 186 5.89 37.66 -16.60
C LYS A 186 5.03 36.60 -15.92
N PHE A 187 5.68 35.70 -15.18
CA PHE A 187 5.05 34.58 -14.50
C PHE A 187 5.41 34.60 -13.01
N GLU A 188 4.51 34.08 -12.18
CA GLU A 188 4.70 34.00 -10.73
C GLU A 188 5.44 32.73 -10.30
N GLN A 189 5.45 31.68 -11.15
CA GLN A 189 6.15 30.42 -10.86
C GLN A 189 6.61 29.70 -12.13
N GLY A 190 7.80 29.08 -12.06
CA GLY A 190 8.38 28.26 -13.11
C GLY A 190 8.35 26.77 -12.77
N TYR A 191 8.22 25.92 -13.79
CA TYR A 191 8.31 24.46 -13.69
C TYR A 191 9.35 23.96 -14.69
N PHE A 192 10.38 23.27 -14.21
CA PHE A 192 11.45 22.76 -15.06
C PHE A 192 11.45 21.25 -15.07
N PHE A 193 11.23 20.65 -16.22
CA PHE A 193 11.20 19.21 -16.43
C PHE A 193 12.47 18.74 -17.11
N THR A 194 13.03 17.61 -16.69
CA THR A 194 14.09 16.93 -17.42
C THR A 194 13.96 15.42 -17.33
N THR A 195 14.34 14.71 -18.39
CA THR A 195 14.47 13.23 -18.40
C THR A 195 15.80 12.73 -17.79
N SER A 196 16.65 13.68 -17.37
CA SER A 196 17.94 13.46 -16.70
C SER A 196 17.81 13.82 -15.21
N THR A 197 18.90 14.27 -14.62
CA THR A 197 19.02 14.78 -13.24
C THR A 197 19.39 16.27 -13.22
N PHE A 198 19.23 16.92 -12.06
CA PHE A 198 19.78 18.25 -11.81
C PHE A 198 21.14 18.15 -11.11
N THR A 199 21.98 19.15 -11.32
CA THR A 199 23.20 19.34 -10.50
C THR A 199 22.85 20.12 -9.24
N ARG A 200 23.63 19.93 -8.16
CA ARG A 200 23.51 20.72 -6.94
C ARG A 200 23.52 22.23 -7.19
N GLY A 201 24.40 22.70 -8.08
CA GLY A 201 24.47 24.13 -8.43
C GLY A 201 23.23 24.67 -9.16
N GLY A 202 22.45 23.79 -9.82
CA GLY A 202 21.13 24.10 -10.38
C GLY A 202 20.04 24.13 -9.31
N GLU A 203 20.07 23.18 -8.38
CA GLU A 203 19.18 23.13 -7.21
C GLU A 203 19.34 24.37 -6.32
N ASP A 204 20.58 24.78 -6.05
CA ASP A 204 20.90 25.96 -5.24
C ASP A 204 20.30 27.26 -5.79
N VAL A 205 19.97 27.30 -7.10
CA VAL A 205 19.40 28.48 -7.76
C VAL A 205 17.93 28.31 -8.11
N SER A 206 17.26 27.26 -7.66
CA SER A 206 15.82 27.01 -7.89
C SER A 206 14.92 27.95 -7.09
N PHE A 207 15.34 28.29 -5.85
CA PHE A 207 14.69 29.28 -4.99
C PHE A 207 15.68 30.35 -4.59
N GLN A 208 15.44 31.59 -5.01
CA GLN A 208 16.27 32.73 -4.66
C GLN A 208 15.40 33.91 -4.19
N PRO A 209 15.79 34.62 -3.13
CA PRO A 209 15.07 35.80 -2.67
C PRO A 209 14.85 36.82 -3.80
N GLY A 210 13.62 37.28 -3.98
CA GLY A 210 13.26 38.26 -5.01
C GLY A 210 13.15 37.72 -6.43
N ALA A 211 13.39 36.43 -6.66
CA ALA A 211 13.29 35.81 -7.98
C ALA A 211 12.11 34.82 -8.07
N VAL A 212 11.57 34.65 -9.27
CA VAL A 212 10.45 33.72 -9.52
C VAL A 212 10.85 32.28 -9.16
N PRO A 213 10.17 31.60 -8.21
CA PRO A 213 10.55 30.24 -7.81
C PRO A 213 10.43 29.27 -8.99
N ILE A 214 11.40 28.36 -9.12
CA ILE A 214 11.41 27.31 -10.15
C ILE A 214 11.33 25.96 -9.47
N ILE A 215 10.23 25.23 -9.70
CA ILE A 215 10.04 23.87 -9.22
C ILE A 215 10.63 22.92 -10.25
N MET A 216 11.41 21.94 -9.79
CA MET A 216 12.20 21.08 -10.67
C MET A 216 11.72 19.63 -10.59
N PHE A 217 11.57 18.99 -11.74
CA PHE A 217 11.09 17.62 -11.88
C PHE A 217 12.08 16.86 -12.77
N ASP A 218 12.85 15.98 -12.13
CA ASP A 218 13.80 15.12 -12.83
C ASP A 218 13.10 13.83 -13.29
N GLY A 219 13.83 12.97 -14.01
CA GLY A 219 13.24 11.76 -14.57
C GLY A 219 12.59 10.85 -13.50
N ASN A 220 13.21 10.77 -12.32
CA ASN A 220 12.69 9.94 -11.23
C ASN A 220 11.44 10.56 -10.62
N ALA A 221 11.46 11.87 -10.34
CA ALA A 221 10.34 12.61 -9.78
C ALA A 221 9.12 12.58 -10.71
N ILE A 222 9.32 12.66 -12.03
CA ILE A 222 8.24 12.51 -13.02
C ILE A 222 7.61 11.12 -12.91
N VAL A 223 8.42 10.07 -12.80
CA VAL A 223 7.92 8.70 -12.67
C VAL A 223 7.20 8.48 -11.33
N ASP A 224 7.72 9.04 -10.23
CA ASP A 224 7.03 9.02 -8.92
C ASP A 224 5.65 9.64 -9.03
N ILE A 225 5.54 10.78 -9.70
CA ILE A 225 4.28 11.46 -9.94
C ILE A 225 3.34 10.59 -10.78
N MET A 226 3.83 9.99 -11.86
CA MET A 226 3.02 9.10 -12.70
C MET A 226 2.44 7.94 -11.89
N ILE A 227 3.24 7.34 -11.01
CA ILE A 227 2.81 6.24 -10.14
C ILE A 227 1.78 6.71 -9.13
N ASN A 228 2.10 7.76 -8.38
CA ASN A 228 1.27 8.22 -7.25
C ASN A 228 -0.07 8.84 -7.68
N LYS A 229 -0.17 9.33 -8.91
CA LYS A 229 -1.38 9.96 -9.46
C LYS A 229 -2.05 9.16 -10.58
N GLU A 230 -1.56 7.95 -10.82
CA GLU A 230 -2.06 7.08 -11.89
C GLU A 230 -2.06 7.76 -13.27
N ILE A 231 -1.07 8.60 -13.56
CA ILE A 231 -0.99 9.34 -14.82
C ILE A 231 -0.31 8.47 -15.88
N GLY A 232 -1.10 8.06 -16.88
CA GLY A 232 -0.60 7.21 -17.96
C GLY A 232 -0.25 5.78 -17.51
N ILE A 233 -0.71 5.39 -16.32
CA ILE A 233 -0.65 4.03 -15.79
C ILE A 233 -2.04 3.64 -15.30
N GLU A 234 -2.29 2.34 -15.25
CA GLU A 234 -3.53 1.78 -14.71
C GLU A 234 -3.17 0.71 -13.67
N ALA A 235 -3.71 0.85 -12.47
CA ALA A 235 -3.52 -0.13 -11.42
C ALA A 235 -4.25 -1.43 -11.78
N LYS A 236 -3.49 -2.50 -12.05
CA LYS A 236 -4.07 -3.82 -12.33
C LYS A 236 -4.71 -4.47 -11.11
N SER A 237 -4.33 -4.04 -9.91
CA SER A 237 -4.92 -4.45 -8.64
C SER A 237 -4.91 -3.25 -7.71
N LYS A 238 -6.06 -2.90 -7.15
CA LYS A 238 -6.18 -1.84 -6.16
C LYS A 238 -5.83 -2.44 -4.79
N ASN A 239 -4.73 -1.98 -4.21
CA ASN A 239 -4.27 -2.27 -2.84
C ASN A 239 -3.84 -3.72 -2.60
N LEU A 240 -2.53 -3.96 -2.64
CA LEU A 240 -1.95 -5.14 -2.02
C LEU A 240 -1.99 -4.96 -0.50
N LEU A 241 -3.11 -5.32 0.11
CA LEU A 241 -3.28 -5.28 1.56
C LEU A 241 -2.46 -6.40 2.18
N VAL A 242 -1.56 -6.04 3.08
CA VAL A 242 -0.83 -6.98 3.95
C VAL A 242 -1.44 -6.83 5.34
N TYR A 243 -1.95 -7.93 5.88
CA TYR A 243 -2.56 -7.97 7.21
C TYR A 243 -1.55 -8.55 8.20
N GLU A 244 -1.51 -7.98 9.41
CA GLU A 244 -0.77 -8.51 10.54
C GLU A 244 -1.76 -9.22 11.49
N ASP A 245 -1.34 -10.33 12.10
CA ASP A 245 -2.13 -10.97 13.14
C ASP A 245 -2.17 -10.09 14.39
N ALA A 246 -3.34 -9.54 14.67
CA ALA A 246 -3.62 -8.69 15.81
C ALA A 246 -4.70 -9.29 16.73
N PHE A 247 -4.95 -10.61 16.64
CA PHE A 247 -6.06 -11.25 17.34
C PHE A 247 -5.96 -11.09 18.87
N ASP A 248 -4.74 -11.08 19.41
CA ASP A 248 -4.48 -10.85 20.84
C ASP A 248 -4.97 -9.47 21.34
N LEU A 249 -4.99 -8.45 20.48
CA LEU A 249 -5.50 -7.11 20.80
C LEU A 249 -7.04 -7.09 20.93
N LEU A 250 -7.74 -8.06 20.33
CA LEU A 250 -9.19 -8.19 20.47
C LEU A 250 -9.59 -8.82 21.81
N ILE A 251 -8.71 -9.63 22.42
CA ILE A 251 -8.98 -10.38 23.65
C ILE A 251 -8.45 -9.65 24.89
N SER A 252 -7.47 -8.74 24.75
CA SER A 252 -6.78 -8.08 25.86
C SER A 252 -7.60 -7.04 26.64
N GLY A 253 -8.80 -6.66 26.17
CA GLY A 253 -9.73 -5.81 26.92
C GLY A 253 -9.40 -4.31 26.96
N ASP A 254 -8.31 -3.86 26.34
CA ASP A 254 -7.93 -2.45 26.25
C ASP A 254 -8.41 -1.81 24.94
N SER A 255 -9.47 -0.99 25.07
CA SER A 255 -9.83 0.21 24.28
C SER A 255 -10.04 0.14 22.75
N GLN A 256 -11.28 0.48 22.35
CA GLN A 256 -11.70 1.20 21.14
C GLN A 256 -11.09 0.74 19.79
N ILE A 257 -11.79 -0.16 19.12
CA ILE A 257 -11.55 -0.47 17.70
C ILE A 257 -12.05 0.72 16.88
N ASP A 258 -11.14 1.60 16.44
CA ASP A 258 -11.45 2.54 15.37
C ASP A 258 -11.70 1.73 14.09
N LEU A 259 -12.94 1.71 13.64
CA LEU A 259 -13.29 1.22 12.31
C LEU A 259 -12.57 2.09 11.29
N PHE A 260 -11.51 1.57 10.68
CA PHE A 260 -10.87 2.22 9.55
C PHE A 260 -11.91 2.36 8.42
N GLU A 261 -12.35 3.60 8.15
CA GLU A 261 -13.21 3.88 7.01
C GLU A 261 -12.47 3.55 5.70
N ALA A 262 -13.17 2.86 4.81
CA ALA A 262 -12.69 2.37 3.52
C ALA A 262 -12.72 3.44 2.42
#